data_AF-A0A0S8D8E7-F1
#
_entry.id   AF-A0A0S8D8E7-F1
#
_cell.length_a   1.000
_cell.length_b   1.000
_cell.length_c   1.000
_cell.angle_alpha   90.00
_cell.angle_beta   90.00
_cell.angle_gamma   90.00
#
_symmetry.space_group_name_H-M   'P 1'
#
loop_
_entity.id
_entity.type
_entity.pdbx_description
1 polymer ?
#
loop_
_entity_poly.entity_id
_entity_poly.type
_entity_poly.pdbx_seq_one_letter_code
_entity_poly.pdbx_strand_id
1 'polypeptide(L)'
;MMSRLHTGIPLLLFLLSVIIFGCISSEERPSDSEYPTGQFTLYLNGPDKAFEDITFDLSSINVLSEEGLSRELTNTPLTVNSQDISGRQVLLSEKSLPEGRYVTIRMFLSGAALIKNGRMATLALPREAIEVPISAVIEHNRNTSVFIHWEPDASIVDSYLFSPALTSRGQVPELSSLLIYVTNEGSNNVSVINRKTNTVVASILVGERPRGIAVSKNGERLRVYVANSGSNNIAVINPTTNRIENEVPIRFGKGPEGIAVARISSGREFVFVTNYDSNSLSVINAVTLQEVEKIDVGIGPIVVAADPPVSLLAHSRSLTADEMNTLKNFRQSFFNVYVVNQHSNTVSIVRMDNASGTKVDVTTLDVEWEPVGLSVDYPRGKVYVANYGSDKLSVIDILEIIKGNTSGAVTVINNVGKGVTGVIPDTIFERIYLLKDFPGEIMILRAFGKGFESIGSVLTPIMGTIPVGQAPRSLLLDPEKRTLYVVNSESDSVSVVDKTTKRQVKRIPVGRKPYGIAMFPE
;
A
#
# COMPACT_ATOMS: atom_id res chain seq x y z
N MET A 1 91.90 6.27 6.79
CA MET A 1 93.11 6.15 7.61
C MET A 1 92.77 6.69 9.00
N MET A 2 92.76 5.81 10.02
CA MET A 2 93.02 6.03 11.47
C MET A 2 92.57 7.36 12.12
N SER A 3 92.04 7.46 13.34
CA SER A 3 91.87 6.54 14.48
C SER A 3 91.24 7.35 15.65
N ARG A 4 90.59 6.63 16.58
CA ARG A 4 90.61 6.78 18.07
C ARG A 4 90.33 8.17 18.70
N LEU A 5 89.25 8.35 19.47
CA LEU A 5 88.95 7.95 20.88
C LEU A 5 89.41 8.99 21.94
N HIS A 6 88.49 9.32 22.87
CA HIS A 6 88.59 9.96 24.21
C HIS A 6 87.89 11.34 24.29
N THR A 7 87.13 11.76 25.32
CA THR A 7 86.66 11.28 26.63
C THR A 7 85.74 12.37 27.21
N GLY A 8 84.75 12.06 28.06
CA GLY A 8 84.19 13.04 29.00
C GLY A 8 82.67 12.96 29.28
N ILE A 9 82.32 12.35 30.41
CA ILE A 9 81.02 12.29 31.13
C ILE A 9 80.90 13.58 31.99
N PRO A 10 79.74 14.22 32.34
CA PRO A 10 78.61 13.63 33.11
C PRO A 10 77.16 14.06 32.71
N LEU A 11 76.20 13.13 32.74
CA LEU A 11 75.32 12.76 33.87
C LEU A 11 74.25 13.82 34.21
N LEU A 12 73.08 13.71 33.59
CA LEU A 12 71.83 14.29 34.09
C LEU A 12 70.83 13.14 34.30
N LEU A 13 70.42 12.94 35.55
CA LEU A 13 69.39 12.00 35.95
C LEU A 13 68.05 12.34 35.28
N PHE A 14 67.42 11.35 34.64
CA PHE A 14 65.97 11.34 34.44
C PHE A 14 65.42 9.98 34.89
N LEU A 15 64.55 10.03 35.90
CA LEU A 15 63.70 8.92 36.31
C LEU A 15 62.80 8.55 35.13
N LEU A 16 62.89 7.31 34.64
CA LEU A 16 61.91 6.72 33.73
C LEU A 16 61.13 5.66 34.49
N SER A 17 59.91 6.00 34.89
CA SER A 17 58.91 5.07 35.41
C SER A 17 58.40 4.20 34.25
N VAL A 18 58.72 2.91 34.29
CA VAL A 18 58.19 1.88 33.39
C VAL A 18 56.74 1.60 33.79
N ILE A 19 55.77 2.05 32.99
CA ILE A 19 54.37 1.64 33.09
C ILE A 19 54.18 0.44 32.17
N ILE A 20 53.91 -0.71 32.77
CA ILE A 20 53.56 -1.96 32.11
C ILE A 20 52.12 -1.80 31.58
N PHE A 21 51.94 -1.70 30.27
CA PHE A 21 50.63 -1.79 29.64
C PHE A 21 50.15 -3.24 29.66
N GLY A 22 49.18 -3.53 30.53
CA GLY A 22 48.33 -4.71 30.44
C GLY A 22 47.14 -4.45 29.51
N CYS A 23 46.80 -5.45 28.70
CA CYS A 23 45.68 -5.48 27.77
C CYS A 23 44.34 -5.07 28.38
N ILE A 24 43.59 -4.24 27.65
CA ILE A 24 42.15 -4.39 27.49
C ILE A 24 41.88 -4.21 25.99
N SER A 25 41.75 -5.31 25.26
CA SER A 25 41.12 -5.27 23.94
C SER A 25 39.63 -5.01 24.19
N SER A 26 39.16 -3.81 23.85
CA SER A 26 37.74 -3.61 23.65
C SER A 26 37.31 -4.51 22.50
N GLU A 27 36.55 -5.56 22.79
CA GLU A 27 35.71 -6.18 21.77
C GLU A 27 34.74 -5.09 21.30
N GLU A 28 35.10 -4.40 20.22
CA GLU A 28 34.10 -3.72 19.40
C GLU A 28 33.14 -4.80 18.94
N ARG A 29 31.93 -4.84 19.52
CA ARG A 29 30.83 -5.57 18.92
C ARG A 29 30.73 -5.07 17.48
N PRO A 30 30.80 -5.95 16.47
CA PRO A 30 30.55 -5.51 15.10
C PRO A 30 29.18 -4.83 15.08
N SER A 31 29.13 -3.65 14.48
CA SER A 31 27.86 -2.97 14.25
C SER A 31 26.89 -3.95 13.58
N ASP A 32 25.60 -3.93 13.93
CA ASP A 32 24.54 -4.79 13.34
C ASP A 32 24.40 -4.66 11.79
N SER A 33 25.27 -3.90 11.12
CA SER A 33 25.32 -3.70 9.67
C SER A 33 26.10 -4.77 8.89
N GLU A 34 26.74 -5.75 9.56
CA GLU A 34 27.67 -6.67 8.89
C GLU A 34 27.05 -7.97 8.34
N TYR A 35 25.80 -8.28 8.71
CA TYR A 35 25.13 -9.50 8.24
C TYR A 35 24.00 -9.18 7.26
N PRO A 36 23.89 -9.90 6.12
CA PRO A 36 22.72 -9.83 5.28
C PRO A 36 21.46 -10.10 6.11
N THR A 37 20.47 -9.24 5.97
CA THR A 37 19.18 -9.36 6.67
C THR A 37 18.03 -9.52 5.69
N GLY A 38 16.95 -10.14 6.17
CA GLY A 38 15.64 -10.18 5.55
C GLY A 38 14.57 -9.66 6.50
N GLN A 39 13.41 -9.29 5.97
CA GLN A 39 12.28 -8.86 6.76
C GLN A 39 11.49 -10.08 7.26
N PHE A 40 11.07 -10.07 8.51
CA PHE A 40 10.20 -11.05 9.13
C PHE A 40 8.93 -10.37 9.61
N THR A 41 7.78 -10.88 9.17
CA THR A 41 6.46 -10.37 9.56
C THR A 41 5.67 -11.46 10.27
N LEU A 42 5.14 -11.16 11.45
CA LEU A 42 4.36 -12.07 12.27
C LEU A 42 2.94 -11.56 12.46
N TYR A 43 1.95 -12.37 12.09
CA TYR A 43 0.54 -12.08 12.32
C TYR A 43 -0.08 -13.09 13.29
N LEU A 44 -1.07 -12.63 14.05
CA LEU A 44 -2.00 -13.46 14.80
C LEU A 44 -3.38 -13.40 14.13
N ASN A 45 -3.88 -14.56 13.75
CA ASN A 45 -5.21 -14.76 13.20
C ASN A 45 -6.13 -15.22 14.34
N GLY A 46 -7.21 -14.48 14.58
CA GLY A 46 -8.26 -14.92 15.47
C GLY A 46 -9.10 -16.04 14.85
N PRO A 47 -9.90 -16.73 15.68
CA PRO A 47 -10.76 -17.80 15.20
C PRO A 47 -11.89 -17.24 14.32
N ASP A 48 -12.53 -18.08 13.52
CA ASP A 48 -13.72 -17.66 12.77
C ASP A 48 -14.86 -17.24 13.71
N LYS A 49 -14.98 -17.93 14.85
CA LYS A 49 -15.87 -17.62 15.98
C LYS A 49 -15.18 -18.05 17.27
N ALA A 50 -15.30 -17.25 18.31
CA ALA A 50 -14.91 -17.62 19.66
C ALA A 50 -16.16 -17.87 20.52
N PHE A 51 -16.25 -19.03 21.19
CA PHE A 51 -17.34 -19.30 22.12
C PHE A 51 -16.97 -18.86 23.54
N GLU A 52 -15.73 -19.09 23.94
CA GLU A 52 -15.19 -18.57 25.19
C GLU A 52 -14.70 -17.13 25.03
N ASP A 53 -14.98 -16.27 26.01
CA ASP A 53 -14.50 -14.88 26.04
C ASP A 53 -13.22 -14.83 26.87
N ILE A 54 -12.10 -15.15 26.21
CA ILE A 54 -10.77 -15.17 26.81
C ILE A 54 -10.00 -13.93 26.39
N THR A 55 -9.34 -13.31 27.36
CA THR A 55 -8.36 -12.25 27.17
C THR A 55 -7.00 -12.72 27.68
N PHE A 56 -5.93 -12.43 26.95
CA PHE A 56 -4.56 -12.61 27.45
C PHE A 56 -3.68 -11.42 27.09
N ASP A 57 -2.67 -11.21 27.93
CA ASP A 57 -1.69 -10.13 27.77
C ASP A 57 -0.35 -10.73 27.37
N LEU A 58 0.16 -10.31 26.21
CA LEU A 58 1.51 -10.58 25.74
C LEU A 58 2.44 -9.51 26.29
N SER A 59 3.58 -9.92 26.86
CA SER A 59 4.63 -9.00 27.31
C SER A 59 5.76 -8.89 26.28
N SER A 60 6.16 -10.00 25.67
CA SER A 60 7.15 -10.02 24.60
C SER A 60 7.02 -11.25 23.71
N ILE A 61 7.61 -11.16 22.52
CA ILE A 61 7.71 -12.27 21.57
C ILE A 61 9.14 -12.34 21.07
N ASN A 62 9.72 -13.54 21.10
CA ASN A 62 11.03 -13.84 20.54
C ASN A 62 10.91 -14.91 19.44
N VAL A 63 11.93 -15.01 18.60
CA VAL A 63 12.11 -16.09 17.64
C VAL A 63 13.46 -16.78 17.89
N LEU A 64 13.46 -18.10 17.80
CA LEU A 64 14.64 -18.95 18.00
C LEU A 64 15.12 -19.48 16.64
N SER A 65 16.42 -19.29 16.35
CA SER A 65 17.06 -19.92 15.20
C SER A 65 17.27 -21.43 15.42
N GLU A 66 17.52 -22.18 14.35
CA GLU A 66 17.92 -23.59 14.42
C GLU A 66 19.22 -23.80 15.23
N GLU A 67 20.05 -22.77 15.33
CA GLU A 67 21.29 -22.72 16.12
C GLU A 67 21.05 -22.38 17.61
N GLY A 68 19.79 -22.18 18.01
CA GLY A 68 19.42 -21.84 19.38
C GLY A 68 19.62 -20.37 19.75
N LEU A 69 19.87 -19.48 18.78
CA LEU A 69 19.98 -18.04 19.03
C LEU A 69 18.59 -17.42 19.12
N SER A 70 18.29 -16.81 20.26
CA SER A 70 17.04 -16.08 20.48
C SER A 70 17.17 -14.64 20.02
N ARG A 71 16.20 -14.16 19.24
CA ARG A 71 16.09 -12.78 18.79
C ARG A 71 14.73 -12.22 19.22
N GLU A 72 14.72 -11.03 19.82
CA GLU A 72 13.48 -10.36 20.18
C GLU A 72 12.76 -9.90 18.92
N LEU A 73 11.46 -10.17 18.80
CA LEU A 73 10.58 -9.63 17.77
C LEU A 73 9.91 -8.35 18.25
N THR A 74 9.28 -8.41 19.42
CA THR A 74 8.63 -7.25 20.07
C THR A 74 8.65 -7.40 21.58
N ASN A 75 8.69 -6.27 22.28
CA ASN A 75 8.52 -6.15 23.73
C ASN A 75 7.42 -5.13 24.11
N THR A 76 6.63 -4.71 23.13
CA THR A 76 5.48 -3.85 23.35
C THR A 76 4.33 -4.70 23.89
N PRO A 77 3.83 -4.43 25.11
CA PRO A 77 2.72 -5.19 25.66
C PRO A 77 1.48 -5.10 24.78
N LEU A 78 0.78 -6.22 24.62
CA LEU A 78 -0.43 -6.31 23.80
C LEU A 78 -1.48 -7.18 24.50
N THR A 79 -2.65 -6.60 24.75
CA THR A 79 -3.84 -7.34 25.21
C THR A 79 -4.61 -7.86 24.00
N VAL A 80 -4.91 -9.15 24.00
CA VAL A 80 -5.65 -9.84 22.94
C VAL A 80 -6.91 -10.45 23.54
N ASN A 81 -8.07 -10.07 23.00
CA ASN A 81 -9.36 -10.66 23.36
C ASN A 81 -9.93 -11.49 22.20
N SER A 82 -10.38 -12.70 22.51
CA SER A 82 -10.94 -13.68 21.57
C SER A 82 -12.16 -13.18 20.78
N GLN A 83 -13.06 -12.44 21.41
CA GLN A 83 -14.25 -11.86 20.76
C GLN A 83 -13.86 -10.70 19.85
N ASP A 84 -12.93 -9.85 20.30
CA ASP A 84 -12.46 -8.69 19.55
C ASP A 84 -11.69 -9.06 18.28
N ILE A 85 -10.94 -10.17 18.31
CA ILE A 85 -10.16 -10.64 17.16
C ILE A 85 -10.88 -11.72 16.33
N SER A 86 -12.10 -12.12 16.69
CA SER A 86 -12.87 -13.11 15.93
C SER A 86 -13.08 -12.66 14.47
N GLY A 87 -12.66 -13.49 13.53
CA GLY A 87 -12.66 -13.22 12.10
C GLY A 87 -11.73 -12.06 11.71
N ARG A 88 -10.77 -11.67 12.57
CA ARG A 88 -9.80 -10.59 12.34
C ARG A 88 -8.37 -11.09 12.52
N GLN A 89 -7.46 -10.23 12.10
CA GLN A 89 -6.02 -10.47 12.16
C GLN A 89 -5.39 -9.30 12.91
N VAL A 90 -4.27 -9.57 13.57
CA VAL A 90 -3.42 -8.59 14.26
C VAL A 90 -2.00 -8.73 13.73
N LEU A 91 -1.36 -7.62 13.37
CA LEU A 91 0.07 -7.59 13.08
C LEU A 91 0.82 -7.53 14.41
N LEU A 92 1.56 -8.59 14.76
CA LEU A 92 2.29 -8.68 16.02
C LEU A 92 3.69 -8.05 15.93
N SER A 93 4.37 -8.24 14.80
CA SER A 93 5.74 -7.75 14.62
C SER A 93 6.11 -7.64 13.14
N GLU A 94 6.92 -6.64 12.82
CA GLU A 94 7.67 -6.53 11.58
C GLU A 94 9.12 -6.16 11.95
N LYS A 95 10.09 -7.02 11.62
CA LYS A 95 11.49 -6.84 12.05
C LYS A 95 12.48 -7.36 11.02
N SER A 96 13.62 -6.69 10.90
CA SER A 96 14.75 -7.24 10.16
C SER A 96 15.48 -8.27 11.00
N LEU A 97 15.68 -9.46 10.44
CA LEU A 97 16.42 -10.55 11.08
C LEU A 97 17.60 -10.94 10.19
N PRO A 98 18.72 -11.39 10.78
CA PRO A 98 19.79 -12.03 10.04
C PRO A 98 19.26 -13.23 9.24
N GLU A 99 19.86 -13.47 8.07
CA GLU A 99 19.61 -14.67 7.28
C GLU A 99 19.79 -15.94 8.12
N GLY A 100 18.97 -16.94 7.80
CA GLY A 100 19.04 -18.23 8.48
C GLY A 100 17.67 -18.87 8.69
N ARG A 101 17.69 -20.07 9.27
CA ARG A 101 16.49 -20.84 9.58
C ARG A 101 16.04 -20.58 11.01
N TYR A 102 14.76 -20.25 11.15
CA TYR A 102 14.09 -20.04 12.44
C TYR A 102 12.98 -21.06 12.62
N VAL A 103 12.92 -21.63 13.82
CA VAL A 103 12.17 -22.88 14.08
C VAL A 103 11.13 -22.73 15.18
N THR A 104 11.24 -21.73 16.07
CA THR A 104 10.30 -21.56 17.18
C THR A 104 10.00 -20.08 17.43
N ILE A 105 8.73 -19.74 17.63
CA ILE A 105 8.30 -18.48 18.23
C ILE A 105 8.06 -18.72 19.72
N ARG A 106 8.62 -17.85 20.57
CA ARG A 106 8.41 -17.86 22.02
C ARG A 106 7.57 -16.66 22.42
N MET A 107 6.40 -16.89 22.99
CA MET A 107 5.51 -15.83 23.47
C MET A 107 5.47 -15.81 25.00
N PHE A 108 5.76 -14.66 25.58
CA PHE A 108 5.73 -14.45 27.02
C PHE A 108 4.42 -13.78 27.41
N LEU A 109 3.72 -14.37 28.39
CA LEU A 109 2.44 -13.89 28.88
C LEU A 109 2.62 -13.15 30.20
N SER A 110 1.85 -12.08 30.42
CA SER A 110 1.80 -11.36 31.70
C SER A 110 0.45 -11.45 32.40
N GLY A 111 -0.60 -11.88 31.71
CA GLY A 111 -1.96 -11.99 32.23
C GLY A 111 -2.84 -12.85 31.34
N ALA A 112 -3.85 -13.48 31.95
CA ALA A 112 -4.94 -14.13 31.23
C ALA A 112 -6.20 -14.14 32.09
N ALA A 113 -7.35 -13.96 31.45
CA ALA A 113 -8.63 -13.95 32.11
C ALA A 113 -9.72 -14.56 31.23
N LEU A 114 -10.65 -15.27 31.86
CA LEU A 114 -11.90 -15.73 31.27
C LEU A 114 -13.04 -14.81 31.72
N ILE A 115 -13.82 -14.30 30.78
CA ILE A 115 -15.00 -13.50 31.02
C ILE A 115 -16.22 -14.39 30.82
N LYS A 116 -17.05 -14.53 31.85
CA LYS A 116 -18.28 -15.33 31.79
C LYS A 116 -19.40 -14.64 32.52
N ASN A 117 -20.52 -14.41 31.83
CA ASN A 117 -21.70 -13.70 32.37
C ASN A 117 -21.34 -12.34 33.00
N GLY A 118 -20.42 -11.59 32.38
CA GLY A 118 -19.94 -10.30 32.88
C GLY A 118 -19.00 -10.37 34.09
N ARG A 119 -18.61 -11.56 34.54
CA ARG A 119 -17.61 -11.76 35.60
C ARG A 119 -16.29 -12.18 35.00
N MET A 120 -15.21 -11.56 35.47
CA MET A 120 -13.85 -11.87 35.07
C MET A 120 -13.22 -12.84 36.09
N ALA A 121 -12.68 -13.95 35.61
CA ALA A 121 -11.90 -14.90 36.37
C ALA A 121 -10.47 -14.92 35.85
N THR A 122 -9.50 -14.58 36.70
CA THR A 122 -8.07 -14.66 36.34
C THR A 122 -7.67 -16.13 36.19
N LEU A 123 -6.96 -16.43 35.10
CA LEU A 123 -6.43 -17.76 34.82
C LEU A 123 -4.98 -17.84 35.28
N ALA A 124 -4.55 -19.02 35.72
CA ALA A 124 -3.14 -19.29 35.96
C ALA A 124 -2.38 -19.28 34.63
N LEU A 125 -1.13 -18.80 34.65
CA LEU A 125 -0.24 -18.77 33.50
C LEU A 125 0.74 -19.94 33.53
N PRO A 126 1.25 -20.39 32.36
CA PRO A 126 2.36 -21.32 32.31
C PRO A 126 3.62 -20.65 32.88
N ARG A 127 4.51 -21.47 33.46
CA ARG A 127 5.78 -20.98 34.04
C ARG A 127 6.80 -20.58 32.99
N GLU A 128 6.70 -21.17 31.80
CA GLU A 128 7.61 -20.98 30.68
C GLU A 128 6.89 -20.24 29.54
N ALA A 129 7.67 -19.75 28.58
CA ALA A 129 7.13 -19.16 27.38
C ALA A 129 6.32 -20.18 26.58
N ILE A 130 5.27 -19.70 25.89
CA ILE A 130 4.56 -20.52 24.91
C ILE A 130 5.44 -20.68 23.69
N GLU A 131 5.78 -21.93 23.35
CA GLU A 131 6.56 -22.25 22.17
C GLU A 131 5.64 -22.67 21.01
N VAL A 132 5.71 -21.93 19.89
CA VAL A 132 4.99 -22.27 18.67
C VAL A 132 6.01 -22.67 17.60
N PRO A 133 6.03 -23.93 17.14
CA PRO A 133 6.94 -24.36 16.10
C PRO A 133 6.61 -23.66 14.78
N ILE A 134 7.64 -23.26 14.05
CA ILE A 134 7.55 -22.60 12.74
C ILE A 134 8.56 -23.20 11.77
N SER A 135 8.42 -22.91 10.47
CA SER A 135 9.45 -23.18 9.47
C SER A 135 9.65 -21.93 8.64
N ALA A 136 10.54 -21.04 9.11
CA ALA A 136 10.84 -19.79 8.44
C ALA A 136 12.31 -19.77 7.99
N VAL A 137 12.54 -19.46 6.72
CA VAL A 137 13.88 -19.25 6.16
C VAL A 137 13.98 -17.79 5.79
N ILE A 138 14.82 -17.04 6.51
CA ILE A 138 15.08 -15.63 6.23
C ILE A 138 16.18 -15.56 5.18
N GLU A 139 15.87 -14.87 4.09
CA GLU A 139 16.76 -14.63 2.96
C GLU A 139 16.95 -13.12 2.79
N HIS A 140 18.11 -12.73 2.27
CA HIS A 140 18.49 -11.34 2.10
C HIS A 140 17.50 -10.62 1.18
N ASN A 141 17.09 -9.42 1.61
CA ASN A 141 16.16 -8.55 0.88
C ASN A 141 14.85 -9.25 0.48
N ARG A 142 14.41 -10.23 1.28
CA ARG A 142 13.10 -10.86 1.13
C ARG A 142 12.31 -10.72 2.42
N ASN A 143 11.00 -10.70 2.27
CA ASN A 143 10.11 -10.79 3.42
C ASN A 143 9.60 -12.23 3.62
N THR A 144 9.68 -12.70 4.86
CA THR A 144 9.10 -13.97 5.30
C THR A 144 7.95 -13.68 6.24
N SER A 145 6.74 -14.12 5.87
CA SER A 145 5.55 -13.94 6.70
C SER A 145 5.14 -15.25 7.38
N VAL A 146 4.87 -15.17 8.69
CA VAL A 146 4.35 -16.28 9.49
C VAL A 146 3.00 -15.88 10.09
N PHE A 147 2.04 -16.80 10.01
CA PHE A 147 0.68 -16.61 10.50
C PHE A 147 0.38 -17.58 11.63
N ILE A 148 0.27 -17.06 12.86
CA ILE A 148 -0.16 -17.82 14.02
C ILE A 148 -1.68 -17.82 14.06
N HIS A 149 -2.31 -18.98 14.28
CA HIS A 149 -3.74 -19.14 14.44
C HIS A 149 -4.04 -19.52 15.88
N TRP A 150 -4.99 -18.83 16.49
CA TRP A 150 -5.40 -19.08 17.86
C TRP A 150 -6.77 -19.74 17.92
N GLU A 151 -6.87 -20.81 18.72
CA GLU A 151 -8.11 -21.51 19.05
C GLU A 151 -8.47 -21.27 20.53
N PRO A 152 -9.25 -20.21 20.86
CA PRO A 152 -9.54 -19.85 22.25
C PRO A 152 -10.24 -20.98 23.01
N ASP A 153 -11.15 -21.70 22.37
CA ASP A 153 -11.97 -22.72 23.02
C ASP A 153 -11.15 -23.96 23.45
N ALA A 154 -9.93 -24.12 22.91
CA ALA A 154 -8.97 -25.14 23.31
C ALA A 154 -7.83 -24.60 24.20
N SER A 155 -7.94 -23.35 24.66
CA SER A 155 -6.86 -22.62 25.34
C SER A 155 -6.90 -22.68 26.87
N ILE A 156 -7.84 -23.43 27.45
CA ILE A 156 -7.96 -23.62 28.91
C ILE A 156 -7.78 -25.10 29.24
N VAL A 157 -6.84 -25.39 30.13
CA VAL A 157 -6.51 -26.72 30.64
C VAL A 157 -6.91 -26.80 32.12
N ASP A 158 -7.44 -27.95 32.53
CA ASP A 158 -7.89 -28.23 33.89
C ASP A 158 -8.88 -27.20 34.46
N SER A 159 -9.56 -26.44 33.60
CA SER A 159 -10.50 -25.35 33.92
C SER A 159 -9.92 -24.08 34.57
N TYR A 160 -8.61 -24.01 34.82
CA TYR A 160 -7.99 -22.84 35.48
C TYR A 160 -6.65 -22.40 34.89
N LEU A 161 -5.97 -23.26 34.13
CA LEU A 161 -4.68 -22.96 33.52
C LEU A 161 -4.90 -22.47 32.10
N PHE A 162 -4.40 -21.28 31.78
CA PHE A 162 -4.34 -20.80 30.41
C PHE A 162 -3.15 -21.43 29.70
N SER A 163 -3.44 -22.16 28.62
CA SER A 163 -2.44 -22.76 27.74
C SER A 163 -2.91 -22.53 26.29
N PRO A 164 -2.53 -21.41 25.66
CA PRO A 164 -3.09 -21.02 24.37
C PRO A 164 -2.81 -22.06 23.30
N ALA A 165 -3.87 -22.53 22.64
CA ALA A 165 -3.77 -23.44 21.51
C ALA A 165 -3.41 -22.63 20.25
N LEU A 166 -2.11 -22.63 19.92
CA LEU A 166 -1.54 -21.88 18.80
C LEU A 166 -0.96 -22.81 17.74
N THR A 167 -1.25 -22.53 16.48
CA THR A 167 -0.63 -23.22 15.33
C THR A 167 -0.05 -22.21 14.35
N SER A 168 1.05 -22.55 13.69
CA SER A 168 1.66 -21.68 12.69
C SER A 168 1.36 -22.16 11.27
N ARG A 169 1.29 -21.20 10.33
CA ARG A 169 1.25 -21.44 8.90
C ARG A 169 2.21 -20.48 8.20
N GLY A 170 2.86 -20.96 7.15
CA GLY A 170 3.61 -20.12 6.22
C GLY A 170 2.69 -19.38 5.25
N GLN A 171 3.28 -18.66 4.31
CA GLN A 171 2.56 -18.05 3.19
C GLN A 171 1.90 -19.15 2.33
N VAL A 172 0.65 -18.93 1.95
CA VAL A 172 -0.12 -19.84 1.09
C VAL A 172 -0.28 -19.18 -0.28
N PRO A 173 0.01 -19.87 -1.39
CA PRO A 173 -0.33 -19.39 -2.71
C PRO A 173 -1.84 -19.21 -2.87
N GLU A 174 -2.25 -18.08 -3.44
CA GLU A 174 -3.65 -17.70 -3.64
C GLU A 174 -3.88 -17.36 -5.11
N LEU A 175 -5.12 -17.46 -5.57
CA LEU A 175 -5.48 -17.02 -6.92
C LEU A 175 -5.31 -15.49 -7.01
N SER A 176 -4.54 -15.02 -7.99
CA SER A 176 -4.24 -13.59 -8.17
C SER A 176 -5.50 -12.71 -8.32
N SER A 177 -6.58 -13.24 -8.88
CA SER A 177 -7.88 -12.55 -8.98
C SER A 177 -8.52 -12.25 -7.62
N LEU A 178 -8.13 -12.98 -6.57
CA LEU A 178 -8.60 -12.74 -5.20
C LEU A 178 -7.71 -11.76 -4.43
N LEU A 179 -6.61 -11.29 -5.01
CA LEU A 179 -5.60 -10.53 -4.29
C LEU A 179 -5.77 -9.02 -4.46
N ILE A 180 -5.64 -8.33 -3.33
CA ILE A 180 -5.50 -6.88 -3.23
C ILE A 180 -4.09 -6.61 -2.73
N TYR A 181 -3.40 -5.67 -3.36
CA TYR A 181 -2.04 -5.28 -3.02
C TYR A 181 -2.06 -3.87 -2.44
N VAL A 182 -1.38 -3.67 -1.31
CA VAL A 182 -1.31 -2.38 -0.60
C VAL A 182 0.16 -2.05 -0.33
N THR A 183 0.62 -0.90 -0.81
CA THR A 183 1.97 -0.41 -0.54
C THR A 183 2.04 0.20 0.86
N ASN A 184 3.12 -0.10 1.59
CA ASN A 184 3.36 0.41 2.93
C ASN A 184 4.61 1.29 2.93
N GLU A 185 4.41 2.62 2.82
CA GLU A 185 5.51 3.60 2.67
C GLU A 185 6.51 3.50 3.82
N GLY A 186 6.03 3.30 5.05
CA GLY A 186 6.86 3.25 6.26
C GLY A 186 7.48 1.89 6.54
N SER A 187 7.01 0.83 5.88
CA SER A 187 7.49 -0.55 6.03
C SER A 187 8.32 -1.05 4.84
N ASN A 188 8.42 -0.26 3.76
CA ASN A 188 9.13 -0.61 2.53
C ASN A 188 8.70 -1.96 1.93
N ASN A 189 7.43 -2.31 2.11
CA ASN A 189 6.88 -3.57 1.63
C ASN A 189 5.47 -3.38 1.05
N VAL A 190 4.94 -4.45 0.48
CA VAL A 190 3.56 -4.55 -0.01
C VAL A 190 2.83 -5.63 0.77
N SER A 191 1.72 -5.28 1.40
CA SER A 191 0.79 -6.27 1.99
C SER A 191 -0.10 -6.87 0.91
N VAL A 192 -0.21 -8.19 0.89
CA VAL A 192 -1.06 -8.95 -0.03
C VAL A 192 -2.26 -9.47 0.75
N ILE A 193 -3.46 -9.03 0.36
CA ILE A 193 -4.71 -9.30 1.06
C ILE A 193 -5.57 -10.23 0.20
N ASN A 194 -6.09 -11.30 0.78
CA ASN A 194 -7.14 -12.11 0.15
C ASN A 194 -8.50 -11.42 0.37
N ARG A 195 -9.15 -10.96 -0.70
CA ARG A 195 -10.42 -10.22 -0.66
C ARG A 195 -11.62 -11.09 -0.25
N LYS A 196 -11.50 -12.42 -0.21
CA LYS A 196 -12.55 -13.35 0.27
C LYS A 196 -12.53 -13.46 1.79
N THR A 197 -11.36 -13.63 2.39
CA THR A 197 -11.19 -13.73 3.85
C THR A 197 -10.98 -12.36 4.51
N ASN A 198 -10.61 -11.34 3.73
CA ASN A 198 -10.18 -10.02 4.21
C ASN A 198 -9.03 -10.13 5.22
N THR A 199 -8.01 -10.91 4.89
CA THR A 199 -6.80 -11.11 5.72
C THR A 199 -5.56 -10.94 4.87
N VAL A 200 -4.46 -10.49 5.48
CA VAL A 200 -3.14 -10.53 4.84
C VAL A 200 -2.69 -11.98 4.74
N VAL A 201 -2.24 -12.37 3.55
CA VAL A 201 -1.76 -13.73 3.21
C VAL A 201 -0.28 -13.77 2.84
N ALA A 202 0.29 -12.61 2.50
CA ALA A 202 1.72 -12.43 2.30
C ALA A 202 2.11 -10.98 2.50
N SER A 203 3.40 -10.72 2.66
CA SER A 203 3.97 -9.39 2.50
C SER A 203 5.26 -9.50 1.70
N ILE A 204 5.51 -8.53 0.81
CA ILE A 204 6.59 -8.58 -0.19
C ILE A 204 7.48 -7.39 0.05
N LEU A 205 8.75 -7.62 0.40
CA LEU A 205 9.73 -6.53 0.50
C LEU A 205 9.95 -5.93 -0.89
N VAL A 206 9.95 -4.59 -0.97
CA VAL A 206 10.22 -3.84 -2.21
C VAL A 206 11.29 -2.76 -1.93
N GLY A 207 11.38 -1.75 -2.78
CA GLY A 207 12.28 -0.62 -2.57
C GLY A 207 11.79 0.35 -1.49
N GLU A 208 12.52 1.45 -1.33
CA GLU A 208 12.24 2.43 -0.27
C GLU A 208 11.05 3.33 -0.63
N ARG A 209 10.21 3.61 0.37
CA ARG A 209 9.03 4.48 0.27
C ARG A 209 8.11 4.08 -0.91
N PRO A 210 7.58 2.85 -0.93
CA PRO A 210 6.64 2.43 -1.97
C PRO A 210 5.34 3.22 -1.86
N ARG A 211 4.88 3.79 -2.97
CA ARG A 211 3.69 4.66 -3.02
C ARG A 211 2.67 4.14 -4.02
N GLY A 212 2.75 4.56 -5.28
CA GLY A 212 1.83 4.14 -6.32
C GLY A 212 1.94 2.64 -6.60
N ILE A 213 0.80 2.02 -6.85
CA ILE A 213 0.71 0.62 -7.25
C ILE A 213 -0.34 0.43 -8.36
N ALA A 214 -0.01 -0.37 -9.36
CA ALA A 214 -0.93 -0.72 -10.43
C ALA A 214 -0.71 -2.17 -10.87
N VAL A 215 -1.73 -2.76 -11.48
CA VAL A 215 -1.67 -4.13 -12.01
C VAL A 215 -1.78 -4.13 -13.53
N SER A 216 -1.16 -5.12 -14.17
CA SER A 216 -1.37 -5.43 -15.59
C SER A 216 -2.85 -5.71 -15.88
N LYS A 217 -3.30 -5.37 -17.07
CA LYS A 217 -4.66 -5.56 -17.60
C LYS A 217 -4.73 -6.84 -18.45
N ASN A 218 -5.25 -7.92 -17.87
CA ASN A 218 -5.60 -9.21 -18.50
C ASN A 218 -4.66 -9.63 -19.66
N GLY A 219 -3.56 -10.31 -19.34
CA GLY A 219 -2.60 -10.83 -20.32
C GLY A 219 -1.98 -12.15 -19.87
N GLU A 220 -1.19 -12.78 -20.75
CA GLU A 220 -0.54 -14.08 -20.48
C GLU A 220 0.38 -14.06 -19.25
N ARG A 221 0.85 -12.88 -18.84
CA ARG A 221 1.74 -12.70 -17.68
C ARG A 221 1.27 -11.55 -16.80
N LEU A 222 0.50 -11.87 -15.77
CA LEU A 222 0.05 -10.91 -14.78
C LEU A 222 1.23 -10.34 -13.98
N ARG A 223 1.21 -9.04 -13.72
CA ARG A 223 2.23 -8.32 -12.95
C ARG A 223 1.62 -7.25 -12.07
N VAL A 224 2.27 -6.99 -10.95
CA VAL A 224 1.99 -5.83 -10.09
C VAL A 224 3.21 -4.91 -10.14
N TYR A 225 2.98 -3.64 -10.42
CA TYR A 225 4.02 -2.62 -10.53
C TYR A 225 3.92 -1.67 -9.34
N VAL A 226 5.04 -1.45 -8.66
CA VAL A 226 5.12 -0.60 -7.46
C VAL A 226 6.14 0.49 -7.70
N ALA A 227 5.72 1.75 -7.61
CA ALA A 227 6.59 2.92 -7.65
C ALA A 227 7.26 3.11 -6.28
N ASN A 228 8.57 2.93 -6.21
CA ASN A 228 9.35 3.15 -5.00
C ASN A 228 9.98 4.54 -5.05
N SER A 229 9.36 5.48 -4.36
CA SER A 229 9.72 6.90 -4.41
C SER A 229 11.14 7.15 -3.88
N GLY A 230 11.53 6.46 -2.81
CA GLY A 230 12.83 6.63 -2.16
C GLY A 230 13.98 6.03 -2.96
N SER A 231 13.82 4.81 -3.47
CA SER A 231 14.85 4.12 -4.26
C SER A 231 14.83 4.47 -5.75
N ASN A 232 13.91 5.34 -6.19
CA ASN A 232 13.77 5.82 -7.57
C ASN A 232 13.70 4.71 -8.64
N ASN A 233 12.95 3.65 -8.35
CA ASN A 233 12.74 2.51 -9.24
C ASN A 233 11.30 1.99 -9.16
N ILE A 234 10.95 1.07 -10.06
CA ILE A 234 9.71 0.30 -10.01
C ILE A 234 10.03 -1.15 -9.69
N ALA A 235 9.41 -1.70 -8.65
CA ALA A 235 9.42 -3.15 -8.42
C ALA A 235 8.31 -3.82 -9.26
N VAL A 236 8.67 -4.90 -9.97
CA VAL A 236 7.75 -5.72 -10.76
C VAL A 236 7.56 -7.05 -10.04
N ILE A 237 6.35 -7.29 -9.54
CA ILE A 237 5.99 -8.45 -8.73
C ILE A 237 5.20 -9.45 -9.57
N ASN A 238 5.56 -10.73 -9.46
CA ASN A 238 4.76 -11.84 -9.93
C ASN A 238 3.67 -12.17 -8.91
N PRO A 239 2.38 -12.03 -9.25
CA PRO A 239 1.29 -12.26 -8.31
C PRO A 239 1.06 -13.74 -7.98
N THR A 240 1.56 -14.68 -8.80
CA THR A 240 1.46 -16.12 -8.55
C THR A 240 2.46 -16.58 -7.49
N THR A 241 3.67 -16.01 -7.50
CA THR A 241 4.74 -16.36 -6.56
C THR A 241 4.92 -15.37 -5.42
N ASN A 242 4.28 -14.19 -5.51
CA ASN A 242 4.46 -13.04 -4.60
C ASN A 242 5.94 -12.64 -4.44
N ARG A 243 6.69 -12.66 -5.54
CA ARG A 243 8.11 -12.30 -5.59
C ARG A 243 8.39 -11.23 -6.61
N ILE A 244 9.41 -10.40 -6.35
CA ILE A 244 9.95 -9.47 -7.35
C ILE A 244 10.61 -10.28 -8.47
N GLU A 245 10.20 -10.04 -9.71
CA GLU A 245 10.86 -10.57 -10.91
C GLU A 245 11.90 -9.60 -11.46
N ASN A 246 11.63 -8.29 -11.36
CA ASN A 246 12.47 -7.25 -11.92
C ASN A 246 12.37 -5.95 -11.13
N GLU A 247 13.44 -5.17 -11.20
CA GLU A 247 13.46 -3.77 -10.79
C GLU A 247 13.79 -2.89 -12.00
N VAL A 248 12.96 -1.88 -12.24
CA VAL A 248 13.11 -0.96 -13.37
C VAL A 248 13.56 0.40 -12.84
N PRO A 249 14.81 0.82 -13.08
CA PRO A 249 15.25 2.14 -12.65
C PRO A 249 14.53 3.23 -13.45
N ILE A 250 14.08 4.28 -12.76
CA ILE A 250 13.64 5.52 -13.42
C ILE A 250 14.89 6.34 -13.70
N ARG A 251 15.25 6.48 -14.98
CA ARG A 251 16.53 7.07 -15.40
C ARG A 251 16.42 8.57 -15.64
N PHE A 252 15.27 9.02 -16.16
CA PHE A 252 15.11 10.41 -16.61
C PHE A 252 14.19 11.24 -15.71
N GLY A 253 13.58 10.62 -14.70
CA GLY A 253 12.73 11.26 -13.69
C GLY A 253 13.19 11.01 -12.25
N LYS A 254 12.63 11.76 -11.30
CA LYS A 254 12.90 11.62 -9.87
C LYS A 254 11.61 11.63 -9.03
N GLY A 255 11.58 10.78 -8.01
CA GLY A 255 10.50 10.70 -7.03
C GLY A 255 9.23 10.10 -7.63
N PRO A 256 9.28 8.83 -8.08
CA PRO A 256 8.10 8.19 -8.66
C PRO A 256 6.98 8.10 -7.61
N GLU A 257 5.78 8.55 -7.98
CA GLU A 257 4.65 8.73 -7.06
C GLU A 257 3.47 7.86 -7.47
N GLY A 258 2.73 8.24 -8.50
CA GLY A 258 1.59 7.52 -9.06
C GLY A 258 2.01 6.64 -10.23
N ILE A 259 1.24 5.57 -10.45
CA ILE A 259 1.50 4.59 -11.52
C ILE A 259 0.17 4.13 -12.15
N ALA A 260 0.14 4.04 -13.49
CA ALA A 260 -0.99 3.53 -14.24
C ALA A 260 -0.52 2.58 -15.35
N VAL A 261 -1.37 1.63 -15.71
CA VAL A 261 -1.11 0.71 -16.83
C VAL A 261 -2.19 0.92 -17.89
N ALA A 262 -1.75 1.12 -19.14
CA ALA A 262 -2.65 1.18 -20.30
C ALA A 262 -2.21 0.18 -21.37
N ARG A 263 -3.20 -0.30 -22.12
CA ARG A 263 -2.99 -1.24 -23.22
C ARG A 263 -3.26 -0.56 -24.56
N ILE A 264 -2.36 -0.82 -25.51
CA ILE A 264 -2.50 -0.36 -26.90
C ILE A 264 -3.22 -1.41 -27.77
N SER A 265 -3.59 -1.03 -28.99
CA SER A 265 -4.33 -1.89 -29.94
C SER A 265 -3.67 -3.24 -30.21
N SER A 266 -2.33 -3.30 -30.21
CA SER A 266 -1.58 -4.55 -30.41
C SER A 266 -1.62 -5.50 -29.20
N GLY A 267 -2.29 -5.11 -28.13
CA GLY A 267 -2.31 -5.85 -26.88
C GLY A 267 -1.04 -5.71 -26.02
N ARG A 268 -0.08 -4.86 -26.39
CA ARG A 268 1.07 -4.51 -25.52
C ARG A 268 0.64 -3.52 -24.44
N GLU A 269 1.31 -3.58 -23.31
CA GLU A 269 1.06 -2.67 -22.19
C GLU A 269 2.19 -1.67 -22.01
N PHE A 270 1.82 -0.48 -21.56
CA PHE A 270 2.72 0.56 -21.11
C PHE A 270 2.39 0.94 -19.68
N VAL A 271 3.45 1.18 -18.91
CA VAL A 271 3.39 1.64 -17.53
C VAL A 271 3.76 3.12 -17.52
N PHE A 272 2.89 3.94 -16.96
CA PHE A 272 3.04 5.38 -16.84
C PHE A 272 3.31 5.73 -15.39
N VAL A 273 4.39 6.46 -15.11
CA VAL A 273 4.79 6.80 -13.73
C VAL A 273 5.00 8.30 -13.61
N THR A 274 4.31 8.92 -12.65
CA THR A 274 4.53 10.34 -12.35
C THR A 274 5.77 10.49 -11.50
N ASN A 275 6.63 11.45 -11.85
CA ASN A 275 7.85 11.75 -11.14
C ASN A 275 7.70 13.13 -10.48
N TYR A 276 7.38 13.11 -9.20
CA TYR A 276 6.99 14.27 -8.42
C TYR A 276 8.07 15.36 -8.40
N ASP A 277 9.32 14.98 -8.12
CA ASP A 277 10.42 15.94 -7.97
C ASP A 277 10.90 16.51 -9.32
N SER A 278 10.66 15.79 -10.43
CA SER A 278 11.15 16.18 -11.75
C SER A 278 10.07 16.70 -12.70
N ASN A 279 8.82 16.87 -12.22
CA ASN A 279 7.68 17.39 -12.98
C ASN A 279 7.49 16.69 -14.34
N SER A 280 7.56 15.36 -14.33
CA SER A 280 7.54 14.57 -15.57
C SER A 280 6.79 13.26 -15.42
N LEU A 281 6.39 12.67 -16.54
CA LEU A 281 5.80 11.35 -16.66
C LEU A 281 6.78 10.43 -17.40
N SER A 282 7.18 9.32 -16.78
CA SER A 282 7.96 8.26 -17.43
C SER A 282 7.02 7.24 -18.09
N VAL A 283 7.34 6.84 -19.32
CA VAL A 283 6.64 5.80 -20.07
C VAL A 283 7.55 4.58 -20.19
N ILE A 284 7.07 3.44 -19.74
CA ILE A 284 7.84 2.19 -19.69
C ILE A 284 7.11 1.13 -20.50
N ASN A 285 7.84 0.45 -21.37
CA ASN A 285 7.31 -0.69 -22.09
C ASN A 285 7.23 -1.90 -21.15
N ALA A 286 6.03 -2.43 -20.92
CA ALA A 286 5.83 -3.51 -19.95
C ALA A 286 6.44 -4.86 -20.38
N VAL A 287 6.77 -5.03 -21.67
CA VAL A 287 7.39 -6.26 -22.18
C VAL A 287 8.90 -6.21 -21.98
N THR A 288 9.55 -5.13 -22.42
CA THR A 288 11.01 -4.98 -22.33
C THR A 288 11.48 -4.47 -20.97
N LEU A 289 10.55 -3.91 -20.16
CA LEU A 289 10.82 -3.28 -18.88
C LEU A 289 11.87 -2.16 -18.97
N GLN A 290 11.79 -1.39 -20.05
CA GLN A 290 12.64 -0.23 -20.29
C GLN A 290 11.80 1.05 -20.31
N GLU A 291 12.32 2.10 -19.68
CA GLU A 291 11.82 3.47 -19.84
C GLU A 291 12.13 3.93 -21.27
N VAL A 292 11.07 4.15 -22.05
CA VAL A 292 11.16 4.48 -23.48
C VAL A 292 10.96 5.96 -23.77
N GLU A 293 10.28 6.68 -22.89
CA GLU A 293 10.00 8.10 -23.06
C GLU A 293 9.86 8.80 -21.71
N LYS A 294 10.34 10.05 -21.63
CA LYS A 294 10.02 11.01 -20.58
C LYS A 294 9.20 12.14 -21.18
N ILE A 295 8.12 12.52 -20.51
CA ILE A 295 7.19 13.56 -20.93
C ILE A 295 7.12 14.62 -19.84
N ASP A 296 7.39 15.88 -20.16
CA ASP A 296 7.23 16.96 -19.19
C ASP A 296 5.74 17.25 -18.96
N VAL A 297 5.36 17.44 -17.70
CA VAL A 297 3.97 17.70 -17.26
C VAL A 297 3.97 18.86 -16.27
N GLY A 298 2.82 19.17 -15.67
CA GLY A 298 2.72 20.19 -14.64
C GLY A 298 3.49 19.87 -13.34
N ILE A 299 3.43 20.81 -12.40
CA ILE A 299 4.28 20.80 -11.19
C ILE A 299 3.74 19.84 -10.13
N GLY A 300 4.62 18.99 -9.60
CA GLY A 300 4.30 18.01 -8.56
C GLY A 300 3.28 16.97 -9.02
N PRO A 301 3.56 16.19 -10.09
CA PRO A 301 2.61 15.19 -10.57
C PRO A 301 2.53 14.01 -9.59
N ILE A 302 1.33 13.72 -9.07
CA ILE A 302 1.13 12.71 -8.01
C ILE A 302 0.22 11.55 -8.38
N VAL A 303 -0.75 11.76 -9.27
CA VAL A 303 -1.71 10.74 -9.69
C VAL A 303 -1.74 10.68 -11.20
N VAL A 304 -1.79 9.46 -11.73
CA VAL A 304 -1.97 9.21 -13.17
C VAL A 304 -3.07 8.18 -13.38
N ALA A 305 -3.88 8.39 -14.41
CA ALA A 305 -4.83 7.40 -14.90
C ALA A 305 -4.86 7.43 -16.44
N ALA A 306 -5.15 6.30 -17.06
CA ALA A 306 -5.28 6.20 -18.51
C ALA A 306 -6.71 5.83 -18.90
N ASP A 307 -7.11 6.22 -20.11
CA ASP A 307 -8.36 5.79 -20.69
C ASP A 307 -8.44 4.25 -20.74
N PRO A 308 -9.54 3.66 -20.23
CA PRO A 308 -9.74 2.22 -20.30
C PRO A 308 -10.02 1.75 -21.74
N PRO A 309 -10.06 0.44 -22.00
CA PRO A 309 -10.47 -0.09 -23.29
C PRO A 309 -11.96 0.21 -23.59
N VAL A 310 -12.29 0.27 -24.88
CA VAL A 310 -13.67 0.52 -25.36
C VAL A 310 -14.71 -0.50 -24.89
N SER A 311 -14.28 -1.68 -24.43
CA SER A 311 -15.20 -2.70 -23.90
C SER A 311 -16.04 -2.18 -22.74
N LEU A 312 -15.52 -1.24 -21.93
CA LEU A 312 -16.30 -0.62 -20.86
C LEU A 312 -17.47 0.24 -21.36
N LEU A 313 -17.42 0.74 -22.61
CA LEU A 313 -18.53 1.51 -23.19
C LEU A 313 -19.78 0.66 -23.41
N ALA A 314 -19.66 -0.67 -23.52
CA ALA A 314 -20.80 -1.56 -23.68
C ALA A 314 -21.82 -1.46 -22.52
N HIS A 315 -21.36 -1.00 -21.35
CA HIS A 315 -22.19 -0.81 -20.16
C HIS A 315 -22.68 0.63 -19.98
N SER A 316 -22.38 1.53 -20.93
CA SER A 316 -22.83 2.92 -20.85
C SER A 316 -24.35 3.02 -20.97
N ARG A 317 -24.94 3.80 -20.07
CA ARG A 317 -26.36 4.20 -20.11
C ARG A 317 -26.53 5.73 -20.20
N SER A 318 -25.42 6.46 -20.18
CA SER A 318 -25.42 7.92 -20.05
C SER A 318 -25.07 8.62 -21.35
N LEU A 319 -24.36 7.94 -22.27
CA LEU A 319 -23.94 8.50 -23.54
C LEU A 319 -24.96 8.23 -24.65
N THR A 320 -25.09 9.17 -25.57
CA THR A 320 -25.81 8.99 -26.84
C THR A 320 -25.01 8.09 -27.81
N ALA A 321 -25.67 7.63 -28.87
CA ALA A 321 -25.01 6.80 -29.88
C ALA A 321 -23.83 7.52 -30.57
N ASP A 322 -23.97 8.81 -30.86
CA ASP A 322 -22.94 9.61 -31.52
C ASP A 322 -21.73 9.87 -30.61
N GLU A 323 -21.97 10.12 -29.32
CA GLU A 323 -20.91 10.27 -28.32
C GLU A 323 -20.14 8.96 -28.13
N MET A 324 -20.86 7.83 -28.05
CA MET A 324 -20.21 6.51 -28.00
C MET A 324 -19.37 6.24 -29.25
N ASN A 325 -19.86 6.60 -30.43
CA ASN A 325 -19.12 6.45 -31.69
C ASN A 325 -17.88 7.36 -31.69
N THR A 326 -17.99 8.57 -31.17
CA THR A 326 -16.85 9.50 -31.03
C THR A 326 -15.76 8.90 -30.14
N LEU A 327 -16.12 8.39 -28.95
CA LEU A 327 -15.17 7.74 -28.04
C LEU A 327 -14.56 6.48 -28.66
N LYS A 328 -15.36 5.64 -29.33
CA LYS A 328 -14.87 4.44 -30.02
C LYS A 328 -13.86 4.79 -31.11
N ASN A 329 -14.19 5.75 -31.98
CA ASN A 329 -13.33 6.19 -33.07
C ASN A 329 -12.04 6.82 -32.52
N PHE A 330 -12.15 7.67 -31.49
CA PHE A 330 -10.97 8.20 -30.81
C PHE A 330 -10.10 7.07 -30.26
N ARG A 331 -10.69 6.09 -29.57
CA ARG A 331 -9.94 5.00 -28.93
C ARG A 331 -9.30 4.02 -29.92
N GLN A 332 -9.72 4.02 -31.19
CA GLN A 332 -9.03 3.27 -32.24
C GLN A 332 -7.65 3.84 -32.52
N SER A 333 -7.54 5.17 -32.57
CA SER A 333 -6.29 5.87 -32.93
C SER A 333 -5.49 6.34 -31.73
N PHE A 334 -6.15 6.73 -30.65
CA PHE A 334 -5.51 7.41 -29.52
C PHE A 334 -6.07 6.93 -28.18
N PHE A 335 -5.42 7.33 -27.10
CA PHE A 335 -5.97 7.30 -25.75
C PHE A 335 -5.34 8.39 -24.91
N ASN A 336 -6.05 8.89 -23.91
CA ASN A 336 -5.53 9.92 -23.02
C ASN A 336 -4.94 9.30 -21.75
N VAL A 337 -3.87 9.92 -21.26
CA VAL A 337 -3.30 9.71 -19.94
C VAL A 337 -3.41 11.02 -19.17
N TYR A 338 -4.13 11.00 -18.06
CA TYR A 338 -4.42 12.15 -17.22
C TYR A 338 -3.44 12.17 -16.05
N VAL A 339 -2.80 13.31 -15.81
CA VAL A 339 -1.82 13.51 -14.74
C VAL A 339 -2.24 14.69 -13.87
N VAL A 340 -2.46 14.42 -12.60
CA VAL A 340 -2.80 15.43 -11.58
C VAL A 340 -1.53 16.08 -11.06
N ASN A 341 -1.49 17.40 -11.08
CA ASN A 341 -0.34 18.20 -10.65
C ASN A 341 -0.68 18.92 -9.32
N GLN A 342 -0.20 18.40 -8.20
CA GLN A 342 -0.66 18.79 -6.86
C GLN A 342 -0.36 20.25 -6.52
N HIS A 343 0.82 20.74 -6.89
CA HIS A 343 1.28 22.08 -6.54
C HIS A 343 0.85 23.12 -7.59
N SER A 344 -0.26 22.87 -8.25
CA SER A 344 -0.89 23.78 -9.19
C SER A 344 -2.41 23.66 -9.10
N ASN A 345 -3.08 24.26 -10.06
CA ASN A 345 -4.49 24.12 -10.34
C ASN A 345 -4.67 23.40 -11.68
N THR A 346 -3.83 22.41 -12.02
CA THR A 346 -3.81 21.85 -13.37
C THR A 346 -3.83 20.33 -13.44
N VAL A 347 -4.42 19.82 -14.52
CA VAL A 347 -4.28 18.42 -14.96
C VAL A 347 -3.63 18.43 -16.34
N SER A 348 -2.56 17.64 -16.50
CA SER A 348 -1.93 17.41 -17.80
C SER A 348 -2.59 16.23 -18.48
N ILE A 349 -2.99 16.37 -19.73
CA ILE A 349 -3.55 15.32 -20.57
C ILE A 349 -2.54 15.00 -21.65
N VAL A 350 -1.95 13.81 -21.56
CA VAL A 350 -1.01 13.29 -22.54
C VAL A 350 -1.79 12.42 -23.52
N ARG A 351 -1.93 12.86 -24.77
CA ARG A 351 -2.52 12.04 -25.82
C ARG A 351 -1.47 11.07 -26.34
N MET A 352 -1.79 9.79 -26.31
CA MET A 352 -0.93 8.70 -26.75
C MET A 352 -1.47 8.09 -28.04
N ASP A 353 -0.58 7.73 -28.96
CA ASP A 353 -0.92 6.94 -30.13
C ASP A 353 -1.22 5.49 -29.72
N ASN A 354 -2.36 4.95 -30.16
CA ASN A 354 -2.84 3.64 -29.76
C ASN A 354 -2.21 2.48 -30.55
N ALA A 355 -1.40 2.75 -31.58
CA ALA A 355 -0.68 1.72 -32.34
C ALA A 355 0.77 1.57 -31.83
N SER A 356 1.47 2.69 -31.64
CA SER A 356 2.87 2.73 -31.20
C SER A 356 3.01 2.81 -29.68
N GLY A 357 2.06 3.45 -28.98
CA GLY A 357 2.20 3.81 -27.58
C GLY A 357 3.09 5.04 -27.34
N THR A 358 3.35 5.87 -28.35
CA THR A 358 4.16 7.09 -28.23
C THR A 358 3.30 8.31 -27.97
N LYS A 359 3.85 9.32 -27.28
CA LYS A 359 3.17 10.61 -27.11
C LYS A 359 2.90 11.28 -28.46
N VAL A 360 1.71 11.86 -28.60
CA VAL A 360 1.31 12.75 -29.71
C VAL A 360 1.42 14.21 -29.27
N ASP A 361 0.72 14.57 -28.19
CA ASP A 361 0.70 15.93 -27.65
C ASP A 361 0.39 15.93 -26.15
N VAL A 362 0.67 17.06 -25.49
CA VAL A 362 0.32 17.33 -24.09
C VAL A 362 -0.55 18.57 -24.03
N THR A 363 -1.73 18.43 -23.45
CA THR A 363 -2.66 19.54 -23.20
C THR A 363 -2.78 19.76 -21.70
N THR A 364 -2.69 21.00 -21.24
CA THR A 364 -2.91 21.35 -19.83
C THR A 364 -4.30 21.95 -19.66
N LEU A 365 -5.05 21.45 -18.68
CA LEU A 365 -6.33 22.01 -18.27
C LEU A 365 -6.23 22.62 -16.88
N ASP A 366 -6.89 23.76 -16.70
CA ASP A 366 -7.12 24.34 -15.39
C ASP A 366 -8.27 23.62 -14.68
N VAL A 367 -8.03 23.23 -13.44
CA VAL A 367 -8.97 22.64 -12.50
C VAL A 367 -8.95 23.47 -11.20
N GLU A 368 -9.66 23.02 -10.17
CA GLU A 368 -9.65 23.67 -8.87
C GLU A 368 -8.33 23.46 -8.10
N TRP A 369 -8.08 24.31 -7.10
CA TRP A 369 -6.78 24.38 -6.40
C TRP A 369 -6.41 23.08 -5.66
N GLU A 370 -5.14 22.70 -5.79
CA GLU A 370 -4.52 21.54 -5.15
C GLU A 370 -5.22 20.21 -5.50
N PRO A 371 -5.23 19.82 -6.79
CA PRO A 371 -5.81 18.56 -7.20
C PRO A 371 -4.93 17.40 -6.69
N VAL A 372 -5.55 16.37 -6.09
CA VAL A 372 -4.82 15.28 -5.42
C VAL A 372 -5.30 13.87 -5.76
N GLY A 373 -6.47 13.73 -6.37
CA GLY A 373 -7.02 12.43 -6.74
C GLY A 373 -7.76 12.51 -8.07
N LEU A 374 -7.79 11.41 -8.82
CA LEU A 374 -8.44 11.38 -10.13
C LEU A 374 -9.03 10.00 -10.43
N SER A 375 -10.17 9.99 -11.13
CA SER A 375 -10.80 8.76 -11.60
C SER A 375 -11.51 8.97 -12.93
N VAL A 376 -11.31 8.04 -13.86
CA VAL A 376 -11.86 8.09 -15.22
C VAL A 376 -13.16 7.28 -15.27
N ASP A 377 -14.29 7.96 -15.49
CA ASP A 377 -15.59 7.35 -15.78
C ASP A 377 -15.85 7.36 -17.29
N TYR A 378 -15.12 6.50 -17.99
CA TYR A 378 -15.18 6.41 -19.45
C TYR A 378 -16.58 6.08 -20.00
N PRO A 379 -17.38 5.19 -19.35
CA PRO A 379 -18.78 4.97 -19.74
C PRO A 379 -19.66 6.22 -19.67
N ARG A 380 -19.26 7.27 -18.95
CA ARG A 380 -19.94 8.58 -18.94
C ARG A 380 -19.19 9.66 -19.70
N GLY A 381 -18.02 9.37 -20.25
CA GLY A 381 -17.17 10.35 -20.92
C GLY A 381 -16.65 11.43 -19.97
N LYS A 382 -16.48 11.13 -18.67
CA LYS A 382 -16.05 12.10 -17.66
C LYS A 382 -14.79 11.65 -16.93
N VAL A 383 -14.01 12.61 -16.44
CA VAL A 383 -12.93 12.39 -15.47
C VAL A 383 -13.19 13.27 -14.25
N TYR A 384 -13.22 12.66 -13.07
CA TYR A 384 -13.43 13.36 -11.81
C TYR A 384 -12.09 13.63 -11.14
N VAL A 385 -11.90 14.85 -10.64
CA VAL A 385 -10.67 15.29 -9.98
C VAL A 385 -10.98 15.83 -8.60
N ALA A 386 -10.47 15.14 -7.58
CA ALA A 386 -10.52 15.54 -6.18
C ALA A 386 -9.53 16.67 -5.92
N ASN A 387 -10.00 17.75 -5.30
CA ASN A 387 -9.22 18.94 -5.02
C ASN A 387 -9.17 19.14 -3.50
N TYR A 388 -7.97 19.07 -2.93
CA TYR A 388 -7.78 19.11 -1.49
C TYR A 388 -8.11 20.50 -0.92
N GLY A 389 -7.63 21.55 -1.58
CA GLY A 389 -7.77 22.93 -1.12
C GLY A 389 -9.12 23.59 -1.46
N SER A 390 -9.93 22.97 -2.33
CA SER A 390 -11.22 23.49 -2.79
C SER A 390 -12.40 22.74 -2.16
N ASP A 391 -13.54 23.41 -2.05
CA ASP A 391 -14.81 22.80 -1.65
C ASP A 391 -15.60 22.23 -2.85
N LYS A 392 -14.93 22.11 -4.00
CA LYS A 392 -15.48 21.63 -5.26
C LYS A 392 -14.74 20.40 -5.79
N LEU A 393 -15.48 19.52 -6.44
CA LEU A 393 -14.94 18.45 -7.28
C LEU A 393 -14.90 18.92 -8.73
N SER A 394 -13.76 18.81 -9.40
CA SER A 394 -13.64 19.20 -10.81
C SER A 394 -14.04 18.01 -11.70
N VAL A 395 -14.72 18.29 -12.81
CA VAL A 395 -15.23 17.29 -13.75
C VAL A 395 -14.81 17.68 -15.16
N ILE A 396 -13.94 16.86 -15.75
CA ILE A 396 -13.43 17.05 -17.11
C ILE A 396 -14.29 16.21 -18.07
N ASP A 397 -14.75 16.82 -19.16
CA ASP A 397 -15.48 16.17 -20.24
C ASP A 397 -14.50 15.65 -21.31
N ILE A 398 -14.44 14.33 -21.47
CA ILE A 398 -13.55 13.66 -22.42
C ILE A 398 -13.92 14.01 -23.86
N LEU A 399 -15.21 14.16 -24.18
CA LEU A 399 -15.69 14.47 -25.52
C LEU A 399 -15.26 15.88 -25.95
N GLU A 400 -15.33 16.86 -25.04
CA GLU A 400 -14.86 18.22 -25.32
C GLU A 400 -13.35 18.25 -25.57
N ILE A 401 -12.57 17.45 -24.83
CA ILE A 401 -11.12 17.29 -25.09
C ILE A 401 -10.85 16.67 -26.46
N ILE A 402 -11.62 15.66 -26.87
CA ILE A 402 -11.50 15.05 -28.20
C ILE A 402 -11.85 16.05 -29.31
N LYS A 403 -12.84 16.92 -29.08
CA LYS A 403 -13.22 18.00 -30.01
C LYS A 403 -12.24 19.17 -30.01
N GLY A 404 -11.26 19.19 -29.11
CA GLY A 404 -10.29 20.29 -28.97
C GLY A 404 -10.82 21.51 -28.22
N ASN A 405 -11.97 21.42 -27.55
CA ASN A 405 -12.54 22.51 -26.75
C ASN A 405 -12.06 22.44 -25.29
N THR A 406 -10.84 22.91 -25.03
CA THR A 406 -10.24 22.88 -23.68
C THR A 406 -10.91 23.86 -22.72
N SER A 407 -11.35 25.03 -23.19
CA SER A 407 -11.97 26.08 -22.34
C SER A 407 -13.33 25.69 -21.76
N GLY A 408 -14.08 24.83 -22.45
CA GLY A 408 -15.38 24.33 -22.00
C GLY A 408 -15.34 22.92 -21.41
N ALA A 409 -14.16 22.31 -21.33
CA ALA A 409 -14.03 20.91 -20.92
C ALA A 409 -14.18 20.70 -19.42
N VAL A 410 -14.00 21.73 -18.58
CA VAL A 410 -14.00 21.58 -17.12
C VAL A 410 -15.23 22.24 -16.51
N THR A 411 -15.95 21.45 -15.72
CA THR A 411 -17.08 21.87 -14.88
C THR A 411 -16.82 21.47 -13.43
N VAL A 412 -17.72 21.85 -12.50
CA VAL A 412 -17.55 21.56 -11.07
C VAL A 412 -18.82 21.04 -10.41
N ILE A 413 -18.65 20.19 -9.40
CA ILE A 413 -19.68 19.84 -8.42
C ILE A 413 -19.36 20.59 -7.12
N ASN A 414 -20.27 21.48 -6.70
CA ASN A 414 -20.07 22.39 -5.57
C ASN A 414 -20.40 21.75 -4.20
N ASN A 415 -19.90 22.40 -3.15
CA ASN A 415 -20.10 22.07 -1.73
C ASN A 415 -19.83 20.59 -1.35
N VAL A 416 -18.74 20.02 -1.88
CA VAL A 416 -18.20 18.71 -1.42
C VAL A 416 -17.28 18.86 -0.19
N GLY A 417 -17.03 20.11 0.21
CA GLY A 417 -16.16 20.49 1.33
C GLY A 417 -14.68 20.26 1.02
N LYS A 418 -13.79 20.87 1.81
CA LYS A 418 -12.32 20.77 1.64
C LYS A 418 -11.74 19.46 2.17
N GLY A 419 -10.53 19.12 1.76
CA GLY A 419 -9.81 17.92 2.20
C GLY A 419 -10.30 16.64 1.52
N VAL A 420 -10.78 16.74 0.26
CA VAL A 420 -11.08 15.56 -0.55
C VAL A 420 -9.78 15.02 -1.13
N THR A 421 -9.40 13.79 -0.78
CA THR A 421 -8.14 13.15 -1.20
C THR A 421 -8.32 12.15 -2.33
N GLY A 422 -9.54 11.63 -2.53
CA GLY A 422 -9.81 10.62 -3.54
C GLY A 422 -11.24 10.65 -4.04
N VAL A 423 -11.45 10.10 -5.23
CA VAL A 423 -12.76 10.03 -5.89
C VAL A 423 -12.90 8.70 -6.62
N ILE A 424 -14.04 8.02 -6.46
CA ILE A 424 -14.43 6.87 -7.28
C ILE A 424 -15.89 6.99 -7.71
N PRO A 425 -16.18 7.02 -9.02
CA PRO A 425 -17.53 6.85 -9.54
C PRO A 425 -17.94 5.36 -9.51
N ASP A 426 -19.18 5.11 -9.11
CA ASP A 426 -19.82 3.80 -9.15
C ASP A 426 -21.01 3.88 -10.11
N THR A 427 -20.80 3.33 -11.30
CA THR A 427 -21.77 3.32 -12.40
C THR A 427 -23.00 2.50 -12.08
N ILE A 428 -22.88 1.44 -11.26
CA ILE A 428 -23.95 0.51 -10.92
C ILE A 428 -24.93 1.15 -9.95
N PHE A 429 -24.42 1.83 -8.91
CA PHE A 429 -25.25 2.48 -7.90
C PHE A 429 -25.57 3.94 -8.21
N GLU A 430 -25.07 4.48 -9.32
CA GLU A 430 -25.19 5.89 -9.69
C GLU A 430 -24.75 6.80 -8.53
N ARG A 431 -23.53 6.56 -8.04
CA ARG A 431 -22.93 7.33 -6.93
C ARG A 431 -21.50 7.71 -7.22
N ILE A 432 -21.04 8.78 -6.58
CA ILE A 432 -19.61 9.09 -6.47
C ILE A 432 -19.23 8.98 -5.00
N TYR A 433 -18.17 8.23 -4.72
CA TYR A 433 -17.56 8.13 -3.41
C TYR A 433 -16.38 9.08 -3.34
N LEU A 434 -16.40 10.01 -2.39
CA LEU A 434 -15.30 10.92 -2.11
C LEU A 434 -14.63 10.52 -0.81
N LEU A 435 -13.31 10.46 -0.83
CA LEU A 435 -12.51 10.20 0.36
C LEU A 435 -12.13 11.52 1.01
N LYS A 436 -12.40 11.65 2.31
CA LYS A 436 -12.13 12.85 3.10
C LYS A 436 -11.00 12.56 4.09
N ASP A 437 -10.01 13.45 4.11
CA ASP A 437 -8.87 13.35 5.03
C ASP A 437 -9.29 13.60 6.49
N PHE A 438 -10.06 14.67 6.72
CA PHE A 438 -10.54 15.06 8.05
C PHE A 438 -12.01 15.53 8.04
N PRO A 439 -12.91 14.89 8.82
CA PRO A 439 -12.69 13.61 9.50
C PRO A 439 -12.44 12.48 8.48
N GLY A 440 -11.77 11.41 8.89
CA GLY A 440 -11.50 10.26 8.02
C GLY A 440 -12.80 9.54 7.65
N GLU A 441 -13.36 9.82 6.48
CA GLU A 441 -14.65 9.27 6.04
C GLU A 441 -14.78 9.14 4.51
N ILE A 442 -15.72 8.30 4.09
CA ILE A 442 -16.21 8.26 2.72
C ILE A 442 -17.51 9.06 2.65
N MET A 443 -17.52 10.14 1.87
CA MET A 443 -18.71 10.90 1.54
C MET A 443 -19.37 10.33 0.27
N ILE A 444 -20.68 10.10 0.33
CA ILE A 444 -21.45 9.51 -0.78
C ILE A 444 -22.25 10.62 -1.47
N LEU A 445 -22.01 10.82 -2.77
CA LEU A 445 -22.75 11.76 -3.60
C LEU A 445 -23.68 11.03 -4.57
N ARG A 446 -24.91 11.54 -4.73
CA ARG A 446 -25.80 11.17 -5.84
C ARG A 446 -25.61 12.17 -6.97
N ALA A 447 -24.56 12.01 -7.76
CA ALA A 447 -24.18 12.99 -8.78
C ALA A 447 -24.88 12.79 -10.15
N PHE A 448 -25.64 11.70 -10.34
CA PHE A 448 -26.19 11.35 -11.65
C PHE A 448 -27.71 11.53 -11.68
N GLY A 449 -28.16 12.64 -12.25
CA GLY A 449 -29.58 12.97 -12.49
C GLY A 449 -29.70 14.20 -13.40
N LYS A 450 -30.75 14.26 -14.22
CA LYS A 450 -31.00 15.44 -15.07
C LYS A 450 -31.23 16.67 -14.18
N GLY A 451 -30.32 17.65 -14.22
CA GLY A 451 -30.40 18.90 -13.44
C GLY A 451 -29.23 19.18 -12.48
N PHE A 452 -28.23 18.30 -12.39
CA PHE A 452 -27.02 18.55 -11.55
C PHE A 452 -25.86 19.17 -12.34
N GLU A 453 -25.81 19.00 -13.66
CA GLU A 453 -24.76 19.55 -14.53
C GLU A 453 -25.05 20.98 -15.01
N SER A 454 -26.24 21.49 -14.75
CA SER A 454 -26.68 22.82 -15.15
C SER A 454 -27.54 23.41 -14.05
N ILE A 455 -27.20 24.63 -13.64
CA ILE A 455 -27.83 25.47 -12.60
C ILE A 455 -27.18 25.31 -11.23
N GLY A 456 -26.84 26.46 -10.62
CA GLY A 456 -26.37 26.61 -9.25
C GLY A 456 -27.38 26.10 -8.22
N SER A 457 -27.59 24.78 -8.20
CA SER A 457 -28.40 24.11 -7.21
C SER A 457 -27.68 24.18 -5.86
N VAL A 458 -28.40 24.72 -4.87
CA VAL A 458 -27.90 25.06 -3.53
C VAL A 458 -27.64 23.81 -2.67
N LEU A 459 -28.07 22.62 -3.12
CA LEU A 459 -28.00 21.39 -2.34
C LEU A 459 -27.10 20.36 -3.02
N THR A 460 -25.92 20.16 -2.45
CA THR A 460 -25.06 19.03 -2.80
C THR A 460 -25.79 17.73 -2.47
N PRO A 461 -25.83 16.75 -3.39
CA PRO A 461 -26.59 15.53 -3.20
C PRO A 461 -25.88 14.53 -2.27
N ILE A 462 -25.48 14.98 -1.08
CA ILE A 462 -24.82 14.15 -0.06
C ILE A 462 -25.86 13.15 0.48
N MET A 463 -25.59 11.87 0.30
CA MET A 463 -26.44 10.76 0.75
C MET A 463 -26.06 10.23 2.14
N GLY A 464 -25.00 10.78 2.74
CA GLY A 464 -24.42 10.36 4.01
C GLY A 464 -22.91 10.13 3.92
N THR A 465 -22.30 9.86 5.07
CA THR A 465 -20.88 9.55 5.19
C THR A 465 -20.67 8.21 5.90
N ILE A 466 -19.52 7.59 5.68
CA ILE A 466 -19.11 6.34 6.33
C ILE A 466 -17.75 6.59 6.98
N PRO A 467 -17.63 6.52 8.32
CA PRO A 467 -16.34 6.70 8.98
C PRO A 467 -15.37 5.57 8.63
N VAL A 468 -14.09 5.91 8.46
CA VAL A 468 -12.99 4.98 8.19
C VAL A 468 -11.84 5.23 9.18
N GLY A 469 -10.64 4.73 8.90
CA GLY A 469 -9.46 5.00 9.72
C GLY A 469 -8.92 6.43 9.52
N GLN A 470 -7.83 6.72 10.23
CA GLN A 470 -7.18 8.04 10.23
C GLN A 470 -6.31 8.24 8.97
N ALA A 471 -6.29 9.48 8.47
CA ALA A 471 -5.55 9.90 7.29
C ALA A 471 -5.75 8.98 6.07
N PRO A 472 -6.99 8.84 5.57
CA PRO A 472 -7.25 7.97 4.43
C PRO A 472 -6.63 8.53 3.15
N ARG A 473 -5.83 7.70 2.47
CA ARG A 473 -5.01 8.11 1.31
C ARG A 473 -5.57 7.65 -0.03
N SER A 474 -5.97 6.39 -0.11
CA SER A 474 -6.44 5.78 -1.34
C SER A 474 -7.71 4.98 -1.10
N LEU A 475 -8.53 4.87 -2.13
CA LEU A 475 -9.71 4.02 -2.15
C LEU A 475 -9.69 3.13 -3.39
N LEU A 476 -10.26 1.94 -3.25
CA LEU A 476 -10.43 0.97 -4.33
C LEU A 476 -11.85 0.44 -4.30
N LEU A 477 -12.48 0.36 -5.46
CA LEU A 477 -13.79 -0.27 -5.62
C LEU A 477 -13.62 -1.67 -6.18
N ASP A 478 -14.14 -2.65 -5.47
CA ASP A 478 -14.35 -4.00 -6.00
C ASP A 478 -15.60 -3.94 -6.91
N PRO A 479 -15.48 -4.19 -8.22
CA PRO A 479 -16.62 -4.11 -9.14
C PRO A 479 -17.57 -5.31 -9.00
N GLU A 480 -17.08 -6.45 -8.53
CA GLU A 480 -17.84 -7.70 -8.41
C GLU A 480 -18.55 -7.79 -7.06
N LYS A 481 -17.89 -7.29 -6.02
CA LYS A 481 -18.47 -7.19 -4.67
C LYS A 481 -19.06 -5.82 -4.45
N ARG A 482 -19.96 -5.72 -3.48
CA ARG A 482 -20.47 -4.42 -3.04
C ARG A 482 -19.53 -3.77 -2.02
N THR A 483 -18.22 -3.82 -2.27
CA THR A 483 -17.18 -3.47 -1.29
C THR A 483 -16.29 -2.32 -1.76
N LEU A 484 -16.00 -1.39 -0.87
CA LEU A 484 -14.94 -0.40 -0.99
C LEU A 484 -13.82 -0.74 -0.01
N TYR A 485 -12.58 -0.61 -0.46
CA TYR A 485 -11.40 -0.71 0.38
C TYR A 485 -10.79 0.68 0.52
N VAL A 486 -10.48 1.09 1.74
CA VAL A 486 -9.85 2.39 2.03
C VAL A 486 -8.55 2.16 2.78
N VAL A 487 -7.47 2.71 2.25
CA VAL A 487 -6.15 2.72 2.88
C VAL A 487 -6.06 3.88 3.87
N ASN A 488 -5.80 3.57 5.14
CA ASN A 488 -5.71 4.55 6.23
C ASN A 488 -4.26 4.67 6.71
N SER A 489 -3.55 5.74 6.34
CA SER A 489 -2.09 5.77 6.52
C SER A 489 -1.66 5.84 7.98
N GLU A 490 -2.35 6.61 8.82
CA GLU A 490 -2.00 6.76 10.23
C GLU A 490 -2.63 5.66 11.11
N SER A 491 -3.48 4.81 10.54
CA SER A 491 -4.06 3.66 11.24
C SER A 491 -3.43 2.33 10.83
N ASP A 492 -2.38 2.33 9.99
CA ASP A 492 -1.68 1.14 9.50
C ASP A 492 -2.64 0.02 9.07
N SER A 493 -3.71 0.39 8.36
CA SER A 493 -4.81 -0.53 8.09
C SER A 493 -5.62 -0.19 6.84
N VAL A 494 -6.33 -1.20 6.35
CA VAL A 494 -7.34 -1.08 5.30
C VAL A 494 -8.73 -1.25 5.90
N SER A 495 -9.60 -0.25 5.71
CA SER A 495 -11.03 -0.36 6.03
C SER A 495 -11.77 -1.07 4.89
N VAL A 496 -12.55 -2.09 5.24
CA VAL A 496 -13.46 -2.80 4.33
C VAL A 496 -14.86 -2.27 4.55
N VAL A 497 -15.47 -1.68 3.52
CA VAL A 497 -16.75 -0.98 3.61
C VAL A 497 -17.77 -1.63 2.69
N ASP A 498 -18.93 -2.00 3.23
CA ASP A 498 -20.06 -2.49 2.43
C ASP A 498 -20.91 -1.31 1.94
N LYS A 499 -21.04 -1.18 0.61
CA LYS A 499 -21.76 -0.10 -0.08
C LYS A 499 -23.28 -0.17 0.10
N THR A 500 -23.83 -1.34 0.39
CA THR A 500 -25.26 -1.58 0.60
C THR A 500 -25.65 -1.13 2.00
N THR A 501 -24.94 -1.64 3.01
CA THR A 501 -25.22 -1.32 4.42
C THR A 501 -24.64 0.03 4.84
N LYS A 502 -23.74 0.60 4.02
CA LYS A 502 -23.02 1.85 4.25
C LYS A 502 -22.24 1.84 5.57
N ARG A 503 -21.54 0.74 5.85
CA ARG A 503 -20.80 0.54 7.09
C ARG A 503 -19.44 -0.06 6.83
N GLN A 504 -18.47 0.31 7.65
CA GLN A 504 -17.21 -0.43 7.76
C GLN A 504 -17.50 -1.78 8.42
N VAL A 505 -17.23 -2.87 7.70
CA VAL A 505 -17.48 -4.25 8.17
C VAL A 505 -16.23 -4.89 8.77
N LYS A 506 -15.03 -4.46 8.34
CA LYS A 506 -13.77 -5.00 8.83
C LYS A 506 -12.64 -3.98 8.70
N ARG A 507 -11.60 -4.15 9.51
CA ARG A 507 -10.32 -3.45 9.40
C ARG A 507 -9.23 -4.52 9.29
N ILE A 508 -8.35 -4.39 8.30
CA ILE A 508 -7.26 -5.32 8.01
C ILE A 508 -5.95 -4.61 8.41
N PRO A 509 -5.16 -5.13 9.36
CA PRO A 509 -3.86 -4.55 9.65
C PRO A 509 -2.91 -4.81 8.48
N VAL A 510 -2.18 -3.78 8.08
CA VAL A 510 -1.12 -3.87 7.06
C VAL A 510 0.17 -3.27 7.61
N GLY A 511 1.22 -3.18 6.80
CA GLY A 511 2.45 -2.50 7.19
C GLY A 511 2.24 -1.00 7.46
N ARG A 512 3.31 -0.34 7.92
CA ARG A 512 3.25 1.05 8.39
C ARG A 512 3.07 2.04 7.24
N LYS A 513 2.27 3.09 7.49
CA LYS A 513 1.97 4.17 6.55
C LYS A 513 1.54 3.66 5.17
N PRO A 514 0.44 2.89 5.09
CA PRO A 514 -0.02 2.41 3.80
C PRO A 514 -0.47 3.56 2.91
N TYR A 515 -0.21 3.45 1.60
CA TYR A 515 -0.38 4.55 0.64
C TYR A 515 -1.30 4.17 -0.53
N GLY A 516 -0.85 3.29 -1.41
CA GLY A 516 -1.54 2.89 -2.65
C GLY A 516 -2.22 1.53 -2.51
N ILE A 517 -3.22 1.29 -3.35
CA ILE A 517 -3.98 0.03 -3.37
C ILE A 517 -4.35 -0.35 -4.80
N ALA A 518 -4.22 -1.63 -5.16
CA ALA A 518 -4.62 -2.15 -6.46
C ALA A 518 -5.12 -3.60 -6.37
N MET A 519 -5.96 -4.00 -7.33
CA MET A 519 -6.44 -5.37 -7.50
C MET A 519 -6.54 -5.71 -8.99
N PHE A 520 -6.42 -7.00 -9.30
CA PHE A 520 -6.77 -7.49 -10.63
C PHE A 520 -8.30 -7.48 -10.81
N PRO A 521 -8.81 -7.05 -11.98
CA PRO A 521 -10.18 -7.38 -12.38
C PRO A 521 -10.28 -8.90 -12.64
N GLU A 522 -11.44 -9.53 -12.41
CA GLU A 522 -11.65 -10.93 -12.85
C GLU A 522 -11.66 -11.10 -14.38
#